data_AF-A0A376D0D9-F1
#
_entry.id   AF-A0A376D0D9-F1
#
_cell.length_a   1.000
_cell.length_b   1.000
_cell.length_c   1.000
_cell.angle_alpha   90.00
_cell.angle_beta   90.00
_cell.angle_gamma   90.00
#
_symmetry.space_group_name_H-M   'P 1'
#
loop_
_entity.id
_entity.type
_entity.pdbx_description
1 polymer ?
#
loop_
_entity_poly.entity_id
_entity_poly.type
_entity_poly.pdbx_seq_one_letter_code
_entity_poly.pdbx_strand_id
1 'polypeptide(L)'
;MTDIELTGKSITLTDKYGSSVHQNIVLTYLMESYQMDFAELSEAVSTHYPSHKGGIMTIAEQLEERGLEKGRAEERSRLVLMMRQRGKSLEEIKDFLDLTDEQLLQALDYVPVQRNGALNQD
;
A
#
# COMPACT_ATOMS: atom_id res chain seq x y z
N MET A 1 -15.32 18.34 26.63
CA MET A 1 -14.16 19.16 26.22
C MET A 1 -12.96 18.27 26.42
N THR A 2 -12.33 17.82 25.32
CA THR A 2 -11.23 16.87 25.38
C THR A 2 -9.97 17.64 25.05
N ASP A 3 -9.09 17.80 26.02
CA ASP A 3 -7.85 18.55 25.89
C ASP A 3 -6.82 17.72 25.11
N ILE A 4 -6.43 18.24 23.95
CA ILE A 4 -5.24 17.80 23.23
C ILE A 4 -4.11 18.71 23.74
N GLU A 5 -3.30 18.22 24.67
CA GLU A 5 -2.07 18.92 25.07
C GLU A 5 -0.98 18.67 24.03
N LEU A 6 -0.64 19.72 23.27
CA LEU A 6 0.54 19.76 22.39
C LEU A 6 1.74 20.27 23.19
N THR A 7 2.32 19.41 24.02
CA THR A 7 3.60 19.68 24.69
C THR A 7 4.74 19.04 23.89
N GLY A 8 5.46 19.85 23.10
CA GLY A 8 6.78 19.47 22.55
C GLY A 8 6.86 18.15 21.76
N LYS A 9 6.26 18.13 20.55
CA LYS A 9 6.44 17.11 19.49
C LYS A 9 6.27 15.63 19.92
N SER A 10 5.25 15.30 20.71
CA SER A 10 4.71 13.93 20.72
C SER A 10 3.19 13.96 20.71
N ILE A 11 2.57 13.26 19.76
CA ILE A 11 1.13 13.02 19.76
C ILE A 11 0.91 11.73 20.54
N THR A 12 0.46 11.85 21.79
CA THR A 12 0.07 10.69 22.59
C THR A 12 -1.37 10.33 22.26
N LEU A 13 -1.56 9.31 21.41
CA LEU A 13 -2.88 8.73 21.16
C LEU A 13 -3.25 7.86 22.37
N THR A 14 -4.10 8.40 23.25
CA THR A 14 -4.66 7.63 24.38
C THR A 14 -5.50 6.46 23.89
N ASP A 15 -5.74 5.46 24.75
CA ASP A 15 -6.32 4.14 24.43
C ASP A 15 -7.61 4.16 23.58
N LYS A 16 -8.40 5.26 23.64
CA LYS A 16 -9.59 5.48 22.81
C LYS A 16 -9.29 5.68 21.31
N TYR A 17 -8.07 6.07 20.97
CA TYR A 17 -7.58 6.37 19.61
C TYR A 17 -6.34 5.54 19.24
N GLY A 18 -6.03 4.49 19.99
CA GLY A 18 -4.87 3.61 19.76
C GLY A 18 -5.03 2.61 18.61
N SER A 19 -6.23 2.50 18.01
CA SER A 19 -6.46 1.58 16.88
C SER A 19 -5.68 2.03 15.63
N SER A 20 -5.25 1.07 14.81
CA SER A 20 -4.61 1.32 13.51
C SER A 20 -5.42 2.25 12.59
N VAL A 21 -6.75 2.23 12.68
CA VAL A 21 -7.63 3.13 11.92
C VAL A 21 -7.43 4.59 12.31
N HIS A 22 -7.50 4.91 13.60
CA HIS A 22 -7.27 6.27 14.11
C HIS A 22 -5.84 6.75 13.87
N GLN A 23 -4.85 5.87 13.97
CA GLN A 23 -3.46 6.20 13.64
C GLN A 23 -3.30 6.58 12.17
N ASN A 24 -3.91 5.83 11.25
CA ASN A 24 -3.91 6.16 9.84
C ASN A 24 -4.59 7.51 9.56
N ILE A 25 -5.73 7.79 10.20
CA ILE A 25 -6.43 9.08 10.02
C ILE A 25 -5.53 10.25 10.43
N VAL A 26 -4.83 10.15 11.56
CA VAL A 26 -3.92 11.21 12.03
C VAL A 26 -2.71 11.35 11.10
N LEU A 27 -2.12 10.24 10.65
CA LEU A 27 -1.02 10.24 9.68
C LEU A 27 -1.43 10.90 8.35
N THR A 28 -2.59 10.52 7.81
CA THR A 28 -3.14 11.11 6.58
C THR A 28 -3.37 12.62 6.75
N TYR A 29 -4.03 13.04 7.84
CA TYR A 29 -4.26 14.46 8.10
C TYR A 29 -2.96 15.26 8.17
N LEU A 30 -1.92 14.73 8.83
CA LEU A 30 -0.62 15.39 8.91
C LEU A 30 0.04 15.48 7.53
N MET A 31 0.10 14.39 6.78
CA MET A 31 0.67 14.38 5.43
C MET A 31 -0.04 15.39 4.52
N GLU A 32 -1.38 15.43 4.54
CA GLU A 32 -2.17 16.38 3.75
C GLU A 32 -1.96 17.84 4.20
N SER A 33 -1.98 18.09 5.51
CA SER A 33 -1.82 19.44 6.08
C SER A 33 -0.45 20.05 5.75
N TYR A 34 0.59 19.21 5.71
CA TYR A 34 1.94 19.63 5.37
C TYR A 34 2.31 19.40 3.91
N GLN A 35 1.37 18.92 3.08
CA GLN A 35 1.60 18.54 1.68
C GLN A 35 2.83 17.65 1.49
N MET A 36 3.07 16.75 2.44
CA MET A 36 4.22 15.85 2.44
C MET A 36 3.83 14.46 1.94
N ASP A 37 4.72 13.87 1.14
CA ASP A 37 4.65 12.45 0.85
C ASP A 37 5.32 11.57 1.93
N PHE A 38 5.20 10.25 1.79
CA PHE A 38 5.77 9.31 2.76
C PHE A 38 7.30 9.38 2.82
N ALA A 39 7.98 9.68 1.71
CA ALA A 39 9.43 9.77 1.67
C ALA A 39 9.91 11.01 2.43
N GLU A 40 9.26 12.15 2.22
CA GLU A 40 9.54 13.40 2.93
C GLU A 40 9.28 13.27 4.44
N LEU A 41 8.16 12.62 4.81
CA LEU A 41 7.87 12.32 6.22
C LEU A 41 8.93 11.37 6.82
N SER A 42 9.30 10.33 6.09
CA SER A 42 10.30 9.35 6.53
C SER A 42 11.67 9.98 6.76
N GLU A 43 12.07 10.90 5.89
CA GLU A 43 13.32 11.66 6.01
C GLU A 43 13.25 12.62 7.20
N ALA A 44 12.14 13.34 7.37
CA ALA A 44 11.94 14.25 8.50
C ALA A 44 12.01 13.51 9.85
N VAL A 45 11.35 12.36 9.96
CA VAL A 45 11.37 11.52 11.18
C VAL A 45 12.77 10.94 11.40
N SER A 46 13.43 10.44 10.36
CA SER A 46 14.79 9.89 10.47
C SER A 46 15.83 10.94 10.90
N THR A 47 15.63 12.19 10.49
CA THR A 47 16.50 13.32 10.85
C THR A 47 16.31 13.74 12.30
N HIS A 48 15.06 13.84 12.75
CA HIS A 48 14.74 14.26 14.11
C HIS A 48 14.90 13.14 15.14
N TYR A 49 14.71 11.89 14.72
CA TYR A 49 14.81 10.71 15.57
C TYR A 49 15.62 9.59 14.90
N PRO A 50 16.97 9.69 14.89
CA PRO A 50 17.85 8.74 14.22
C PRO A 50 17.67 7.28 14.66
N SER A 51 17.20 7.04 15.89
CA SER A 51 16.90 5.69 16.41
C SER A 51 15.79 4.97 15.64
N HIS A 52 14.88 5.69 14.99
CA HIS A 52 13.79 5.09 14.20
C HIS A 52 14.17 4.86 12.73
N LYS A 53 15.29 5.40 12.26
CA LYS A 53 15.73 5.32 10.86
C LYS A 53 15.74 3.88 10.33
N GLY A 54 16.27 2.94 11.11
CA GLY A 54 16.31 1.52 10.73
C GLY A 54 14.92 0.93 10.52
N GLY A 55 13.99 1.18 11.44
CA GLY A 55 12.61 0.70 11.32
C GLY A 55 11.87 1.31 10.13
N ILE A 56 12.09 2.60 9.85
CA ILE A 56 11.48 3.31 8.71
C ILE A 56 12.00 2.74 7.38
N MET A 57 13.30 2.47 7.27
CA MET A 57 13.88 1.84 6.07
C MET A 57 13.27 0.46 5.82
N THR A 58 13.16 -0.38 6.85
CA THR A 58 12.52 -1.70 6.72
C THR A 58 11.06 -1.60 6.27
N ILE A 59 10.32 -0.60 6.75
CA ILE A 59 8.94 -0.36 6.30
C ILE A 59 8.91 0.05 4.83
N ALA A 60 9.82 0.95 4.40
CA ALA A 60 9.91 1.37 3.01
C ALA A 60 10.21 0.20 2.07
N GLU A 61 11.18 -0.66 2.42
CA GLU A 61 11.52 -1.87 1.68
C GLU A 61 10.32 -2.82 1.54
N GLN A 62 9.60 -3.07 2.64
CA GLN A 62 8.40 -3.91 2.60
C GLN A 62 7.29 -3.32 1.73
N LEU A 63 7.11 -2.00 1.73
CA LEU A 63 6.13 -1.33 0.89
C LEU A 63 6.50 -1.41 -0.59
N GLU A 64 7.78 -1.26 -0.92
CA GLU A 64 8.29 -1.43 -2.28
C GLU A 64 8.09 -2.86 -2.77
N GLU A 65 8.45 -3.87 -1.98
CA GLU A 65 8.27 -5.28 -2.32
C GLU A 65 6.80 -5.63 -2.56
N ARG A 66 5.90 -5.15 -1.68
CA ARG A 66 4.44 -5.32 -1.85
C ARG A 66 3.92 -4.63 -3.10
N GLY A 67 4.46 -3.45 -3.43
CA GLY A 67 4.10 -2.72 -4.65
C GLY A 67 4.51 -3.49 -5.91
N LEU A 68 5.73 -4.03 -5.94
CA LEU A 68 6.22 -4.87 -7.04
C LEU A 68 5.40 -6.15 -7.17
N GLU A 69 5.10 -6.84 -6.07
CA GLU A 69 4.28 -8.05 -6.12
C GLU A 69 2.86 -7.75 -6.62
N LYS A 70 2.27 -6.64 -6.19
CA LYS A 70 0.98 -6.19 -6.71
C LYS A 70 1.04 -5.97 -8.23
N GLY A 71 2.07 -5.29 -8.74
CA GLY A 71 2.26 -5.08 -10.17
C GLY A 71 2.45 -6.40 -10.95
N ARG A 72 3.19 -7.36 -10.38
CA ARG A 72 3.34 -8.70 -10.97
C ARG A 72 2.01 -9.46 -11.01
N ALA A 73 1.22 -9.39 -9.93
CA ALA A 73 -0.10 -10.01 -9.86
C ALA A 73 -1.08 -9.41 -10.87
N GLU A 74 -1.08 -8.07 -11.03
CA GLU A 74 -1.87 -7.36 -12.03
C GLU A 74 -1.54 -7.84 -13.45
N GLU A 75 -0.25 -7.88 -13.81
CA GLU A 75 0.17 -8.32 -15.15
C GLU A 75 -0.16 -9.79 -15.40
N ARG A 76 0.08 -10.65 -14.41
CA ARG A 76 -0.28 -12.07 -14.49
C ARG A 76 -1.77 -12.26 -14.72
N SER A 77 -2.63 -11.56 -13.97
CA SER A 77 -4.09 -11.58 -14.18
C SER A 77 -4.46 -11.12 -15.58
N ARG A 78 -3.88 -10.01 -16.05
CA ARG A 78 -4.11 -9.48 -17.40
C ARG A 78 -3.77 -10.49 -18.50
N LEU A 79 -2.65 -11.19 -18.39
CA LEU A 79 -2.22 -12.20 -19.35
C LEU A 79 -3.15 -13.43 -19.34
N VAL A 80 -3.51 -13.93 -18.14
CA VAL A 80 -4.45 -15.05 -17.97
C VAL A 80 -5.80 -14.72 -18.62
N LEU A 81 -6.36 -13.54 -18.33
CA LEU A 81 -7.63 -13.07 -18.91
C LEU A 81 -7.54 -12.95 -20.44
N MET A 82 -6.47 -12.34 -20.96
CA MET A 82 -6.26 -12.18 -22.40
C MET A 82 -6.20 -13.53 -23.14
N MET A 83 -5.47 -14.51 -22.60
CA MET A 83 -5.34 -15.83 -23.23
C MET A 83 -6.65 -16.61 -23.16
N ARG A 84 -7.37 -16.53 -22.04
CA ARG A 84 -8.69 -17.15 -21.87
C ARG A 84 -9.70 -16.58 -22.86
N GLN A 85 -9.70 -15.26 -23.08
CA GLN A 85 -10.54 -14.61 -24.09
C GLN A 85 -10.20 -15.06 -25.53
N ARG A 86 -8.96 -15.48 -25.78
CA ARG A 86 -8.52 -16.09 -27.04
C ARG A 86 -8.85 -17.58 -27.14
N GLY A 87 -9.62 -18.13 -26.19
CA GLY A 87 -10.08 -19.51 -26.19
C GLY A 87 -9.07 -20.53 -25.67
N LYS A 88 -7.98 -20.09 -25.03
CA LYS A 88 -7.02 -21.00 -24.39
C LYS A 88 -7.60 -21.64 -23.14
N SER A 89 -7.33 -22.94 -22.97
CA SER A 89 -7.71 -23.65 -21.74
C SER A 89 -6.85 -23.20 -20.56
N LEU A 90 -7.32 -23.47 -19.34
CA LEU A 90 -6.58 -23.12 -18.12
C LEU A 90 -5.23 -23.87 -18.05
N GLU A 91 -5.19 -25.15 -18.43
CA GLU A 91 -3.97 -25.93 -18.58
C GLU A 91 -2.99 -25.31 -19.59
N GLU A 92 -3.45 -24.92 -20.78
CA GLU A 92 -2.57 -24.26 -21.77
C GLU A 92 -2.01 -22.94 -21.24
N ILE A 93 -2.83 -22.16 -20.52
CA ILE A 93 -2.40 -20.90 -19.92
C ILE A 93 -1.38 -21.14 -18.81
N LYS A 94 -1.64 -22.13 -17.95
CA LYS A 94 -0.75 -22.51 -16.85
C LYS A 94 0.62 -22.92 -17.38
N ASP A 95 0.65 -23.80 -18.37
CA ASP A 95 1.88 -24.30 -18.97
C ASP A 95 2.63 -23.19 -19.74
N PHE A 96 1.91 -22.33 -20.46
CA PHE A 96 2.54 -21.25 -21.23
C PHE A 96 3.15 -20.14 -20.36
N LEU A 97 2.50 -19.83 -19.23
CA LEU A 97 2.93 -18.79 -18.29
C LEU A 97 3.76 -19.34 -17.12
N ASP A 98 4.04 -20.65 -17.12
CA ASP A 98 4.76 -21.36 -16.05
C ASP A 98 4.21 -21.05 -14.65
N LEU A 99 2.88 -21.17 -14.51
CA LEU A 99 2.17 -20.83 -13.28
C LEU A 99 1.96 -22.06 -12.40
N THR A 100 2.00 -21.85 -11.08
CA THR A 100 1.42 -22.82 -10.15
C THR A 100 -0.11 -22.74 -10.20
N ASP A 101 -0.79 -23.80 -9.74
CA ASP A 101 -2.26 -23.80 -9.62
C ASP A 101 -2.74 -22.64 -8.73
N GLU A 102 -2.02 -22.33 -7.64
CA GLU A 102 -2.36 -21.19 -6.77
C GLU A 102 -2.20 -19.85 -7.49
N GLN A 103 -1.12 -19.66 -8.26
CA GLN A 103 -0.91 -18.42 -9.01
C GLN A 103 -1.95 -18.24 -10.11
N LEU A 104 -2.39 -19.32 -10.75
CA LEU A 104 -3.46 -19.29 -11.74
C LEU A 104 -4.81 -18.92 -11.08
N LEU A 105 -5.14 -19.52 -9.95
CA LEU A 105 -6.35 -19.17 -9.18
C LEU A 105 -6.33 -17.72 -8.73
N GLN A 106 -5.21 -17.26 -8.14
CA GLN A 106 -5.05 -15.87 -7.74
C GLN A 106 -5.22 -14.91 -8.93
N ALA A 107 -4.68 -15.25 -10.10
CA ALA A 107 -4.80 -14.44 -11.30
C ALA A 107 -6.24 -14.34 -11.82
N LEU A 108 -7.03 -15.40 -11.66
CA LEU A 108 -8.44 -15.45 -12.05
C LEU A 108 -9.34 -14.67 -11.08
N ASP A 109 -9.03 -14.68 -9.79
CA ASP A 109 -9.76 -13.97 -8.74
C ASP A 109 -9.27 -12.53 -8.50
N TYR A 110 -8.20 -12.13 -9.19
CA TYR A 110 -7.60 -10.82 -9.00
C TYR A 110 -8.55 -9.70 -9.47
N VAL A 111 -9.00 -8.87 -8.53
CA VAL A 111 -9.74 -7.65 -8.81
C VAL A 111 -8.75 -6.48 -8.81
N PRO A 112 -8.46 -5.84 -9.96
CA PRO A 112 -7.62 -4.65 -9.98
C PRO A 112 -8.28 -3.57 -9.15
N VAL A 113 -7.55 -3.06 -8.16
CA VAL A 113 -7.98 -1.88 -7.40
C VAL A 113 -8.05 -0.74 -8.41
N GLN A 114 -9.26 -0.30 -8.76
CA GLN A 114 -9.42 0.92 -9.54
C GLN A 114 -8.70 2.03 -8.78
N ARG A 115 -7.68 2.63 -9.39
CA ARG A 115 -7.16 3.91 -8.93
C ARG A 115 -8.34 4.88 -9.03
N ASN A 116 -9.06 5.11 -7.93
CA ASN A 116 -9.94 6.27 -7.78
C ASN A 116 -9.06 7.52 -7.76
N GLY A 117 -8.50 7.83 -8.93
CA GLY A 117 -7.88 9.10 -9.29
C GLY A 117 -8.80 9.82 -10.27
N ALA A 118 -10.10 9.89 -9.96
CA ALA A 118 -10.90 10.98 -10.46
C ALA A 118 -10.64 12.14 -9.50
N LEU A 119 -9.72 13.00 -9.90
CA LEU A 119 -9.73 14.40 -9.50
C LEU A 119 -11.18 14.87 -9.66
N ASN A 120 -11.88 15.08 -8.55
CA ASN A 120 -13.04 15.97 -8.54
C ASN A 120 -12.47 17.37 -8.82
N GLN A 121 -12.34 17.69 -10.10
CA GLN A 121 -12.42 19.05 -10.57
C GLN A 121 -13.91 19.32 -10.73
N ASP A 122 -14.48 20.01 -9.75
CA ASP A 122 -15.60 20.93 -9.89
C ASP A 122 -15.47 22.01 -8.79
#